data_AF-A0A5B0N2L1-F1
#
_entry.id   AF-A0A5B0N2L1-F1
#
_cell.length_a   1.000
_cell.length_b   1.000
_cell.length_c   1.000
_cell.angle_alpha   90.00
_cell.angle_beta   90.00
_cell.angle_gamma   90.00
#
_symmetry.space_group_name_H-M   'P 1'
#
loop_
_entity.id
_entity.type
_entity.pdbx_description
1 polymer ?
#
loop_
_entity_poly.entity_id
_entity_poly.type
_entity_poly.pdbx_seq_one_letter_code
_entity_poly.pdbx_strand_id
1 'polypeptide(L)'
;MEDLTFTLILVAMDAVNPTILKTTIEAIPVLTKENFSTWKTRITALFKLGGLKDKIIDGEPALDDVDNTILCAIILAKLSMTTHKNVVTSTNEENAQLLWKSILKRFISNEPSKPSSSLQFIR
;
A
#
# COMPACT_ATOMS: atom_id res chain seq x y z
N MET A 1 -16.09 -14.25 13.88
CA MET A 1 -14.80 -13.75 14.40
C MET A 1 -14.12 -12.87 13.35
N GLU A 2 -14.88 -12.05 12.62
CA GLU A 2 -14.36 -11.11 11.60
C GLU A 2 -14.62 -9.64 11.99
N ASP A 3 -15.37 -9.43 13.07
CA ASP A 3 -15.94 -8.12 13.41
C ASP A 3 -15.05 -7.30 14.35
N LEU A 4 -14.22 -7.95 15.19
CA LEU A 4 -13.41 -7.25 16.19
C LEU A 4 -12.17 -6.56 15.59
N THR A 5 -11.47 -7.24 14.69
CA THR A 5 -10.35 -6.68 13.92
C THR A 5 -10.80 -5.56 13.00
N PHE A 6 -12.01 -5.69 12.43
CA PHE A 6 -12.61 -4.66 11.59
C PHE A 6 -13.04 -3.44 12.41
N THR A 7 -13.60 -3.65 13.60
CA THR A 7 -13.98 -2.57 14.53
C THR A 7 -12.76 -1.79 15.01
N LEU A 8 -11.63 -2.46 15.30
CA LEU A 8 -10.37 -1.79 15.67
C LEU A 8 -9.80 -0.92 14.54
N ILE A 9 -9.90 -1.35 13.28
CA ILE A 9 -9.48 -0.57 12.11
C ILE A 9 -10.34 0.70 11.91
N LEU A 10 -11.61 0.66 12.31
CA LEU A 10 -12.56 1.78 12.12
C LEU A 10 -12.36 2.94 13.11
N VAL A 11 -11.67 2.72 14.23
CA VAL A 11 -11.61 3.71 15.34
C VAL A 11 -10.62 4.86 15.07
N ALA A 12 -9.64 4.73 14.17
CA ALA A 12 -8.55 5.74 14.10
C ALA A 12 -8.49 6.61 12.85
N MET A 13 -9.55 6.64 12.04
CA MET A 13 -9.77 7.76 11.12
C MET A 13 -10.96 8.55 11.65
N ASP A 14 -10.78 9.17 12.82
CA ASP A 14 -11.83 9.83 13.64
C ASP A 14 -12.75 10.79 12.85
N ALA A 15 -12.28 11.31 11.71
CA ALA A 15 -13.01 12.24 10.86
C ALA A 15 -13.80 11.59 9.69
N VAL A 16 -13.64 10.29 9.42
CA VAL A 16 -14.22 9.62 8.24
C VAL A 16 -15.37 8.72 8.63
N ASN A 17 -16.45 8.77 7.86
CA ASN A 17 -17.59 7.88 8.03
C ASN A 17 -17.12 6.39 7.98
N PRO A 18 -17.36 5.60 9.05
CA PRO A 18 -16.93 4.20 9.14
C PRO A 18 -17.40 3.33 7.97
N THR A 19 -18.59 3.58 7.41
CA THR A 19 -19.13 2.85 6.25
C THR A 19 -18.35 3.17 4.96
N ILE A 20 -17.94 4.43 4.77
CA ILE A 20 -17.13 4.83 3.62
C ILE A 20 -15.73 4.22 3.73
N LEU A 21 -15.16 4.20 4.93
CA LEU A 21 -13.88 3.57 5.19
C LEU A 21 -13.94 2.07 4.93
N LYS A 22 -14.95 1.38 5.48
CA LYS A 22 -15.21 -0.05 5.26
C LYS A 22 -15.28 -0.39 3.78
N THR A 23 -16.15 0.29 3.04
CA THR A 23 -16.37 0.03 1.61
C THR A 23 -15.11 0.29 0.80
N THR A 24 -14.31 1.30 1.16
CA THR A 24 -13.01 1.55 0.52
C THR A 24 -12.04 0.40 0.74
N ILE A 25 -11.90 -0.09 1.97
CA ILE A 25 -10.98 -1.18 2.32
C ILE A 25 -11.38 -2.50 1.62
N GLU A 26 -12.66 -2.83 1.64
CA GLU A 26 -13.20 -4.03 0.98
C GLU A 26 -12.93 -4.00 -0.53
N ALA A 27 -13.02 -2.83 -1.14
CA ALA A 27 -12.84 -2.67 -2.56
C ALA A 27 -11.36 -2.69 -3.01
N ILE A 28 -10.39 -2.74 -2.11
CA ILE A 28 -8.96 -2.94 -2.43
C ILE A 28 -8.74 -4.43 -2.78
N PRO A 29 -8.24 -4.76 -3.98
CA PRO A 29 -7.95 -6.14 -4.36
C PRO A 29 -6.73 -6.67 -3.60
N VAL A 30 -6.52 -7.99 -3.59
CA VAL A 30 -5.24 -8.58 -3.19
C VAL A 30 -4.19 -8.24 -4.25
N LEU A 31 -3.02 -7.77 -3.84
CA LEU A 31 -1.95 -7.34 -4.74
C LEU A 31 -1.34 -8.52 -5.51
N THR A 32 -1.32 -8.38 -6.83
CA THR A 32 -0.63 -9.24 -7.80
C THR A 32 0.14 -8.37 -8.80
N LYS A 33 0.98 -9.00 -9.64
CA LYS A 33 1.72 -8.29 -10.70
C LYS A 33 0.79 -7.59 -11.70
N GLU A 34 -0.34 -8.21 -12.02
CA GLU A 34 -1.26 -7.75 -13.06
C GLU A 34 -2.12 -6.58 -12.60
N ASN A 35 -2.41 -6.47 -11.30
CA ASN A 35 -3.33 -5.47 -10.76
C ASN A 35 -2.63 -4.33 -9.99
N PHE A 36 -1.30 -4.24 -10.05
CA PHE A 36 -0.53 -3.26 -9.26
C PHE A 36 -1.01 -1.81 -9.44
N SER A 37 -1.29 -1.37 -10.67
CA SER A 37 -1.80 -0.01 -10.92
C SER A 37 -3.15 0.26 -10.22
N THR A 38 -4.08 -0.70 -10.31
CA THR A 38 -5.39 -0.62 -9.64
C THR A 38 -5.23 -0.67 -8.13
N TRP A 39 -4.41 -1.58 -7.61
CA TRP A 39 -4.12 -1.70 -6.18
C TRP A 39 -3.53 -0.40 -5.62
N LYS A 40 -2.50 0.13 -6.27
CA LYS A 40 -1.83 1.40 -5.91
C LYS A 40 -2.83 2.55 -5.88
N THR A 41 -3.71 2.64 -6.87
CA THR A 41 -4.74 3.68 -6.95
C THR A 41 -5.70 3.60 -5.76
N ARG A 42 -6.20 2.41 -5.42
CA ARG A 42 -7.17 2.24 -4.32
C ARG A 42 -6.55 2.45 -2.94
N ILE A 43 -5.33 1.97 -2.71
CA ILE A 43 -4.59 2.25 -1.47
C ILE A 43 -4.28 3.75 -1.32
N THR A 44 -3.90 4.43 -2.41
CA THR A 44 -3.68 5.89 -2.38
C THR A 44 -4.97 6.65 -2.09
N ALA A 45 -6.12 6.17 -2.57
CA ALA A 45 -7.42 6.74 -2.23
C ALA A 45 -7.75 6.58 -0.74
N LEU A 46 -7.45 5.42 -0.15
CA LEU A 46 -7.55 5.21 1.29
C LEU A 46 -6.69 6.21 2.08
N PHE A 47 -5.43 6.41 1.69
CA PHE A 47 -4.58 7.41 2.36
C PHE A 47 -5.12 8.84 2.25
N LYS A 48 -5.74 9.19 1.12
CA LYS A 48 -6.41 10.49 0.95
C LYS A 48 -7.60 10.65 1.88
N LEU A 49 -8.41 9.59 2.02
CA LEU A 49 -9.55 9.60 2.94
C LEU A 49 -9.08 9.81 4.38
N GLY A 50 -7.96 9.21 4.79
CA GLY A 50 -7.37 9.42 6.12
C GLY A 50 -6.58 10.71 6.29
N GLY A 51 -6.37 11.51 5.24
CA GLY A 51 -5.48 12.67 5.33
C GLY A 51 -3.99 12.31 5.51
N LEU A 52 -3.61 11.06 5.23
CA LEU A 52 -2.26 10.52 5.45
C LEU A 52 -1.42 10.44 4.16
N LYS A 53 -2.01 10.80 3.02
CA LYS A 53 -1.38 10.68 1.70
C LYS A 53 0.05 11.23 1.67
N ASP A 54 0.24 12.46 2.09
CA ASP A 54 1.52 13.15 1.91
C ASP A 54 2.58 12.56 2.85
N LYS A 55 2.22 12.28 4.12
CA LYS A 55 3.08 11.54 5.07
C LYS A 55 3.54 10.18 4.52
N ILE A 56 2.65 9.44 3.85
CA ILE A 56 3.00 8.12 3.28
C ILE A 56 3.88 8.24 2.02
N ILE A 57 3.55 9.18 1.12
CA ILE A 57 4.26 9.32 -0.16
C ILE A 57 5.66 9.90 0.07
N ASP A 58 5.76 10.92 0.92
CA ASP A 58 7.02 11.60 1.20
C ASP A 58 7.86 10.81 2.22
N GLY A 59 7.19 9.97 3.03
CA GLY A 59 7.81 9.16 4.07
C GLY A 59 8.13 9.93 5.35
N GLU A 60 7.73 11.21 5.43
CA GLU A 60 7.94 12.11 6.56
C GLU A 60 6.78 13.12 6.67
N PRO A 61 6.42 13.58 7.89
CA PRO A 61 6.87 13.04 9.18
C PRO A 61 6.36 11.62 9.41
N ALA A 62 6.88 10.95 10.44
CA ALA A 62 6.34 9.68 10.91
C ALA A 62 4.83 9.76 11.17
N LEU A 63 4.14 8.65 10.90
CA LEU A 63 2.76 8.45 11.34
C LEU A 63 2.73 8.29 12.86
N ASP A 64 1.59 8.61 13.49
CA ASP A 64 1.37 8.14 14.85
C ASP A 64 1.19 6.62 14.89
N ASP A 65 1.32 6.06 16.08
CA ASP A 65 1.32 4.61 16.29
C ASP A 65 0.02 3.95 15.81
N VAL A 66 -1.12 4.63 15.94
CA VAL A 66 -2.42 4.06 15.61
C VAL A 66 -2.62 4.03 14.10
N ASP A 67 -2.37 5.16 13.43
CA ASP A 67 -2.38 5.26 11.97
C ASP A 67 -1.42 4.26 11.32
N ASN A 68 -0.20 4.17 11.86
CA ASN A 68 0.80 3.23 11.38
C ASN A 68 0.32 1.78 11.52
N THR A 69 -0.18 1.39 12.70
CA THR A 69 -0.64 0.03 12.97
C THR A 69 -1.78 -0.38 12.03
N ILE A 70 -2.75 0.53 11.82
CA ILE A 70 -3.90 0.26 10.95
C ILE A 70 -3.47 0.13 9.49
N LEU A 71 -2.65 1.05 9.00
CA LEU A 71 -2.18 0.98 7.63
C LEU A 71 -1.31 -0.26 7.38
N CYS A 72 -0.47 -0.66 8.33
CA CYS A 72 0.26 -1.94 8.28
C CYS A 72 -0.72 -3.12 8.14
N ALA A 73 -1.73 -3.21 9.03
CA ALA A 73 -2.71 -4.28 8.99
C ALA A 73 -3.45 -4.35 7.65
N ILE A 74 -3.89 -3.21 7.11
CA ILE A 74 -4.59 -3.14 5.83
C ILE A 74 -3.66 -3.56 4.68
N ILE A 75 -2.44 -3.02 4.63
CA ILE A 75 -1.48 -3.33 3.55
C ILE A 75 -1.17 -4.82 3.57
N LEU A 76 -0.81 -5.39 4.73
CA LEU A 76 -0.47 -6.80 4.89
C LEU A 76 -1.64 -7.72 4.50
N ALA A 77 -2.86 -7.39 4.92
CA ALA A 77 -4.07 -8.15 4.56
C ALA A 77 -4.37 -8.14 3.05
N LYS A 78 -3.83 -7.16 2.31
CA LYS A 78 -4.00 -7.03 0.86
C LYS A 78 -2.79 -7.51 0.08
N LEU A 79 -1.85 -8.24 0.69
CA LEU A 79 -0.77 -8.93 -0.01
C LEU A 79 -1.12 -10.39 -0.27
N SER A 80 -0.83 -10.88 -1.47
CA SER A 80 -0.76 -12.33 -1.71
C SER A 80 0.44 -12.93 -0.98
N MET A 81 0.38 -14.21 -0.60
CA MET A 81 1.48 -14.90 0.09
C MET A 81 2.83 -14.76 -0.65
N THR A 82 2.81 -14.88 -1.97
CA THR A 82 4.00 -14.69 -2.81
C THR A 82 4.53 -13.26 -2.73
N THR A 83 3.65 -12.26 -2.74
CA THR A 83 4.06 -10.86 -2.64
C THR A 83 4.60 -10.57 -1.25
N HIS A 84 3.90 -11.02 -0.19
CA HIS A 84 4.31 -10.86 1.20
C HIS A 84 5.76 -11.33 1.42
N LYS A 85 6.09 -12.57 1.01
CA LYS A 85 7.45 -13.13 1.14
C LYS A 85 8.54 -12.32 0.43
N ASN A 86 8.18 -11.54 -0.60
CA ASN A 86 9.14 -10.81 -1.42
C ASN A 86 9.32 -9.34 -0.99
N VAL A 87 8.40 -8.79 -0.20
CA VAL A 87 8.39 -7.35 0.13
C VAL A 87 8.40 -7.07 1.63
N VAL A 88 7.91 -8.01 2.45
CA VAL A 88 7.84 -7.87 3.91
C VAL A 88 9.10 -8.44 4.54
N THR A 89 9.66 -7.69 5.49
CA THR A 89 10.90 -7.97 6.22
C THR A 89 10.72 -7.54 7.68
N SER A 90 11.56 -8.04 8.58
CA SER A 90 11.55 -7.59 9.98
C SER A 90 11.81 -6.10 10.17
N THR A 91 12.34 -5.40 9.16
CA THR A 91 12.57 -3.95 9.20
C THR A 91 11.33 -3.13 8.83
N ASN A 92 10.41 -3.69 8.04
CA ASN A 92 9.28 -2.93 7.51
C ASN A 92 7.91 -3.47 7.95
N GLU A 93 7.80 -4.67 8.52
CA GLU A 93 6.51 -5.29 8.84
C GLU A 93 5.64 -4.47 9.81
N GLU A 94 6.26 -3.62 10.62
CA GLU A 94 5.59 -2.70 11.56
C GLU A 94 5.67 -1.23 11.12
N ASN A 95 6.04 -0.92 9.88
CA ASN A 95 6.14 0.46 9.39
C ASN A 95 5.46 0.64 8.02
N ALA A 96 4.32 1.33 8.02
CA ALA A 96 3.47 1.48 6.85
C ALA A 96 4.16 2.27 5.71
N GLN A 97 4.96 3.29 6.06
CA GLN A 97 5.74 4.08 5.09
C GLN A 97 6.80 3.19 4.41
N LEU A 98 7.50 2.35 5.18
CA LEU A 98 8.49 1.42 4.64
C LEU A 98 7.87 0.28 3.83
N LEU A 99 6.71 -0.25 4.25
CA LEU A 99 5.95 -1.23 3.45
C LEU A 99 5.56 -0.64 2.10
N TRP A 100 4.95 0.54 2.10
CA TRP A 100 4.56 1.24 0.88
C TRP A 100 5.75 1.42 -0.07
N LYS A 101 6.86 1.94 0.43
CA LYS A 101 8.09 2.14 -0.34
C LYS A 101 8.65 0.83 -0.90
N SER A 102 8.67 -0.23 -0.09
CA SER A 102 9.18 -1.56 -0.48
C SER A 102 8.33 -2.18 -1.58
N ILE A 103 7.00 -2.06 -1.47
CA ILE A 103 6.05 -2.52 -2.48
C ILE A 103 6.25 -1.73 -3.78
N LEU A 104 6.29 -0.40 -3.73
CA LEU A 104 6.53 0.41 -4.93
C LEU A 104 7.85 0.03 -5.62
N LYS A 105 8.94 -0.09 -4.86
CA LYS A 105 10.25 -0.50 -5.39
C LYS A 105 10.18 -1.86 -6.10
N ARG A 106 9.50 -2.84 -5.49
CA ARG A 106 9.38 -4.20 -6.04
C ARG A 106 8.65 -4.25 -7.38
N PHE A 107 7.65 -3.40 -7.58
CA PHE A 107 6.81 -3.44 -8.79
C PHE A 107 7.27 -2.45 -9.86
N ILE A 108 7.84 -1.30 -9.48
CA ILE A 108 8.47 -0.36 -10.43
C ILE A 108 9.77 -0.96 -11.00
N SER A 109 10.59 -1.62 -10.18
CA SER A 109 11.80 -2.33 -10.65
C SER A 109 11.49 -3.51 -11.60
N ASN A 110 10.22 -3.89 -11.67
CA ASN A 110 9.74 -5.01 -12.49
C ASN A 110 8.98 -4.55 -13.73
N GLU A 111 8.87 -3.25 -14.00
CA GLU A 111 8.55 -2.79 -15.33
C GLU A 111 9.67 -3.23 -16.28
N PRO A 112 9.35 -3.80 -17.46
CA PRO A 112 10.38 -4.11 -18.44
C PRO A 112 11.08 -2.79 -18.75
N SER A 113 12.34 -2.65 -18.32
CA SER A 113 13.21 -1.59 -18.79
C SER A 113 13.15 -1.67 -20.30
N LYS A 114 12.58 -0.65 -20.95
CA LYS A 114 12.65 -0.52 -22.40
C LYS A 114 14.10 -0.83 -22.77
N PRO A 115 14.40 -1.80 -23.63
CA PRO A 115 15.74 -1.91 -24.14
C PRO A 115 16.03 -0.55 -24.75
N SER A 116 17.03 0.15 -24.19
CA SER A 116 17.69 1.23 -24.88
C SER A 116 18.09 0.62 -26.21
N SER A 117 17.30 0.90 -27.25
CA SER A 117 17.63 0.54 -28.62
C SER A 117 18.94 1.25 -28.87
N SER A 118 19.99 0.46 -28.68
CA SER A 118 21.35 0.82 -28.97
C SER A 118 21.35 1.33 -30.40
N LEU A 119 21.97 2.48 -30.57
CA LEU A 119 22.41 3.03 -31.84
C LEU A 119 22.87 1.92 -32.79
N GLN A 120 21.99 1.48 -33.68
CA GLN A 120 22.24 0.66 -34.87
C GLN A 120 21.01 0.91 -35.78
N PHE A 121 21.08 1.48 -36.97
CA PHE A 121 22.13 1.56 -37.97
C PHE A 121 21.98 2.85 -38.81
N ILE A 122 23.11 3.29 -39.35
CA ILE A 122 23.26 4.21 -40.47
C ILE A 122 22.43 3.72 -41.67
N ARG A 123 21.64 4.61 -42.30
CA ARG A 123 21.66 4.80 -43.76
C ARG A 123 21.20 6.20 -44.13
#